data_AF-A0A3M3Z9U9-F1
#
_entry.id   AF-A0A3M3Z9U9-F1
#
_cell.length_a   1.000
_cell.length_b   1.000
_cell.length_c   1.000
_cell.angle_alpha   90.00
_cell.angle_beta   90.00
_cell.angle_gamma   90.00
#
_symmetry.space_group_name_H-M   'P 1'
#
loop_
_entity.id
_entity.type
_entity.pdbx_description
1 polymer ?
#
loop_
_entity_poly.entity_id
_entity_poly.type
_entity_poly.pdbx_seq_one_letter_code
_entity_poly.pdbx_strand_id
1 'polypeptide(L)'
;MIIYGVALLAICTLAGVILGDMLGVLLGVKSNVGGVGIAMILLICARLWMEKNGGMSKDCEMGVGFWGALYIPVVVAMAAQQNVVTALKGGPVAVLAAVGSVVLCACTIAVISRTNRGEPLPREEPLLSPVIPEITPAGGR
;
A
#
# COMPACT_ATOMS: atom_id res chain seq x y z
N MET A 1 -10.30 -9.23 17.80
CA MET A 1 -9.70 -7.94 18.19
C MET A 1 -8.89 -7.37 17.03
N ILE A 2 -9.00 -6.06 16.76
CA ILE A 2 -8.33 -5.34 15.66
C ILE A 2 -6.81 -5.57 15.63
N ILE A 3 -6.19 -5.80 16.80
CA ILE A 3 -4.76 -6.08 16.96
C ILE A 3 -4.27 -7.28 16.14
N TYR A 4 -5.13 -8.26 15.82
CA TYR A 4 -4.72 -9.44 15.05
C TYR A 4 -4.39 -9.09 13.60
N GLY A 5 -5.15 -8.18 12.99
CA GLY A 5 -4.87 -7.70 11.63
C GLY A 5 -3.58 -6.89 11.56
N VAL A 6 -3.35 -6.04 12.57
CA VAL A 6 -2.11 -5.26 12.68
C VAL A 6 -0.90 -6.16 12.94
N ALA A 7 -1.04 -7.17 13.81
CA ALA A 7 0.02 -8.14 14.09
C ALA A 7 0.40 -8.94 12.83
N LEU A 8 -0.60 -9.38 12.06
CA LEU A 8 -0.36 -10.06 10.79
C LEU A 8 0.40 -9.16 9.80
N LEU A 9 -0.06 -7.92 9.62
CA LEU A 9 0.60 -6.95 8.75
C LEU A 9 2.05 -6.69 9.19
N ALA A 10 2.30 -6.55 10.49
CA ALA A 10 3.64 -6.37 11.03
C ALA A 10 4.55 -7.59 10.79
N ILE A 11 4.04 -8.81 10.99
CA ILE A 11 4.79 -10.05 10.74
C ILE A 11 5.13 -10.18 9.25
N CYS A 12 4.15 -9.98 8.37
CA CYS A 12 4.38 -10.02 6.92
C CYS A 12 5.39 -8.95 6.46
N THR A 13 5.31 -7.75 7.03
CA THR A 13 6.25 -6.65 6.73
C THR A 13 7.66 -6.98 7.21
N LEU A 14 7.81 -7.46 8.45
CA LEU A 14 9.11 -7.85 9.00
C LEU A 14 9.74 -8.98 8.19
N ALA A 15 8.97 -10.03 7.89
CA ALA A 15 9.43 -11.14 7.08
C ALA A 15 9.84 -10.68 5.67
N GLY A 16 9.04 -9.82 5.02
CA GLY A 16 9.35 -9.28 3.71
C GLY A 16 10.63 -8.44 3.69
N VAL A 17 10.85 -7.59 4.70
CA VAL A 17 12.08 -6.78 4.82
C VAL A 17 13.30 -7.69 5.00
N ILE A 18 13.25 -8.67 5.89
CA ILE A 18 14.35 -9.63 6.11
C ILE A 18 14.67 -10.38 4.81
N LEU A 19 13.66 -10.86 4.09
CA LEU A 19 13.84 -11.54 2.81
C LEU A 19 14.40 -10.60 1.73
N GLY A 20 13.96 -9.34 1.69
CA GLY A 20 14.47 -8.33 0.76
C GLY A 20 15.94 -7.97 1.02
N ASP A 21 16.36 -7.96 2.28
CA ASP A 21 17.77 -7.74 2.65
C ASP A 21 18.63 -8.96 2.29
N MET A 22 18.15 -10.18 2.57
CA MET A 22 18.83 -11.40 2.15
C MET A 22 18.99 -11.46 0.62
N LEU A 23 17.95 -11.08 -0.12
CA LEU A 23 17.99 -11.01 -1.58
C LEU A 23 18.97 -9.93 -2.07
N GLY A 24 19.05 -8.80 -1.37
CA GLY A 24 20.04 -7.76 -1.65
C GLY A 24 21.48 -8.25 -1.50
N VAL A 25 21.77 -8.96 -0.42
CA VAL A 25 23.09 -9.59 -0.20
C VAL A 25 23.39 -10.61 -1.31
N LEU A 26 22.41 -11.44 -1.68
CA LEU A 26 22.59 -12.45 -2.72
C LEU A 26 22.85 -11.85 -4.11
N LEU A 27 22.22 -10.71 -4.41
CA LEU A 27 22.41 -9.96 -5.65
C LEU A 27 23.63 -9.01 -5.61
N GLY A 28 24.35 -8.96 -4.48
CA GLY A 28 25.51 -8.10 -4.30
C GLY A 28 25.19 -6.60 -4.22
N VAL A 29 23.93 -6.24 -3.94
CA VAL A 29 23.49 -4.85 -3.82
C VAL A 29 23.37 -4.45 -2.34
N LYS A 30 23.81 -3.24 -2.01
CA LYS A 30 23.87 -2.75 -0.62
C LYS A 30 22.54 -2.18 -0.10
N SER A 31 21.42 -2.65 -0.65
CA SER A 31 20.08 -2.10 -0.40
C SER A 31 19.03 -3.20 -0.41
N ASN A 32 17.92 -2.95 0.28
CA ASN A 32 16.78 -3.87 0.35
C ASN A 32 16.14 -4.01 -1.04
N VAL A 33 16.08 -5.24 -1.56
CA VAL A 33 15.51 -5.52 -2.88
C VAL A 33 14.05 -5.91 -2.73
N GLY A 34 13.18 -4.90 -2.73
CA GLY A 34 11.73 -5.11 -2.88
C GLY A 34 11.03 -5.77 -1.68
N GLY A 35 11.58 -5.66 -0.46
CA GLY A 35 11.03 -6.28 0.75
C GLY A 35 9.56 -5.90 1.04
N VAL A 36 9.15 -4.68 0.66
CA VAL A 36 7.74 -4.25 0.72
C VAL A 36 6.86 -5.07 -0.23
N GLY A 37 7.31 -5.32 -1.46
CA GLY A 37 6.58 -6.15 -2.42
C GLY A 37 6.48 -7.60 -1.97
N ILE A 38 7.57 -8.14 -1.40
CA ILE A 38 7.58 -9.49 -0.80
C ILE A 38 6.58 -9.56 0.35
N ALA A 39 6.54 -8.54 1.22
CA ALA A 39 5.56 -8.44 2.31
C ALA A 39 4.11 -8.43 1.80
N MET A 40 3.83 -7.70 0.71
CA MET A 40 2.49 -7.68 0.10
C MET A 40 2.07 -9.06 -0.40
N ILE A 41 2.96 -9.78 -1.08
CA ILE A 41 2.66 -11.15 -1.55
C ILE A 41 2.41 -12.08 -0.36
N LEU A 42 3.26 -12.02 0.68
CA LEU A 42 3.08 -12.81 1.90
C LEU A 42 1.74 -12.52 2.57
N LEU A 43 1.34 -11.25 2.63
CA LEU A 43 0.06 -10.84 3.22
C LEU A 43 -1.13 -11.36 2.41
N ILE A 44 -1.07 -11.30 1.06
CA ILE A 44 -2.09 -11.87 0.18
C ILE A 44 -2.20 -13.40 0.41
N CYS A 45 -1.07 -14.11 0.42
CA CYS A 45 -1.04 -15.55 0.67
C CYS A 45 -1.61 -15.91 2.05
N ALA A 46 -1.23 -15.16 3.10
CA ALA A 46 -1.74 -15.35 4.44
C ALA A 46 -3.24 -15.09 4.54
N ARG A 47 -3.74 -14.02 3.89
CA ARG A 47 -5.17 -13.72 3.78
C ARG A 47 -5.92 -14.90 3.13
N LEU A 48 -5.49 -15.33 1.94
CA LEU A 48 -6.14 -16.43 1.21
C LEU A 48 -6.14 -17.75 1.98
N TRP A 49 -5.08 -18.03 2.74
CA TRP A 49 -4.99 -19.22 3.57
C TRP A 49 -5.96 -19.16 4.77
N MET A 50 -6.03 -18.02 5.45
CA MET A 50 -6.99 -17.83 6.56
C MET A 50 -8.44 -17.82 6.08
N GLU A 51 -8.72 -17.27 4.90
CA GLU A 51 -10.05 -17.27 4.29
C GLU A 51 -10.53 -18.70 4.02
N LYS A 52 -9.66 -19.54 3.44
CA LYS A 52 -9.94 -20.96 3.18
C LYS A 52 -10.14 -21.80 4.45
N ASN A 53 -9.40 -21.49 5.51
CA ASN A 53 -9.44 -22.26 6.76
C ASN A 53 -10.45 -21.70 7.79
N GLY A 54 -11.27 -20.72 7.42
CA GLY A 54 -12.28 -20.12 8.31
C GLY A 54 -11.69 -19.24 9.43
N GLY A 55 -10.41 -18.88 9.35
CA GLY A 55 -9.69 -18.06 10.34
C GLY A 55 -9.83 -16.55 10.13
N MET A 56 -10.49 -16.09 9.06
CA MET A 56 -10.75 -14.68 8.84
C MET A 56 -11.85 -14.14 9.75
N SER A 57 -11.42 -13.67 10.93
CA SER A 57 -12.26 -12.84 11.79
C SER A 57 -12.44 -11.45 11.17
N LYS A 58 -13.66 -10.90 11.19
CA LYS A 58 -13.98 -9.53 10.74
C LYS A 58 -13.06 -8.46 11.35
N ASP A 59 -12.58 -8.71 12.57
CA ASP A 59 -11.66 -7.81 13.26
C ASP A 59 -10.25 -7.79 12.62
N CYS A 60 -9.83 -8.88 11.97
CA CYS A 60 -8.56 -8.96 11.27
C CYS A 60 -8.58 -8.10 10.00
N GLU A 61 -9.68 -8.17 9.23
CA GLU A 61 -9.89 -7.29 8.07
C GLU A 61 -9.93 -5.82 8.48
N MET A 62 -10.63 -5.51 9.58
CA MET A 62 -10.69 -4.15 10.12
C MET A 62 -9.30 -3.62 10.53
N GLY A 63 -8.43 -4.47 11.09
CA GLY A 63 -7.06 -4.09 11.45
C GLY A 63 -6.15 -3.80 10.25
N VAL A 64 -6.28 -4.58 9.17
CA VAL A 64 -5.56 -4.31 7.92
C VAL A 64 -6.13 -3.06 7.22
N GLY A 65 -7.47 -2.93 7.19
CA GLY A 65 -8.15 -1.76 6.63
C GLY A 65 -7.82 -0.46 7.36
N PHE A 66 -7.66 -0.50 8.68
CA PHE A 66 -7.19 0.63 9.48
C PHE A 66 -5.82 1.15 9.02
N TRP A 67 -4.86 0.25 8.73
CA TRP A 67 -3.57 0.64 8.17
C TRP A 67 -3.68 1.17 6.74
N GLY A 68 -4.59 0.60 5.94
CA GLY A 68 -4.91 1.12 4.61
C GLY A 68 -5.44 2.56 4.66
N ALA A 69 -6.28 2.89 5.64
CA ALA A 69 -6.78 4.25 5.85
C ALA A 69 -5.66 5.25 6.23
N LEU A 70 -4.57 4.77 6.85
CA LEU A 70 -3.38 5.57 7.17
C LEU A 70 -2.39 5.69 5.99
N TYR A 71 -2.72 5.19 4.81
CA TYR A 71 -1.82 5.24 3.64
C TYR A 71 -1.42 6.66 3.25
N ILE A 72 -2.38 7.60 3.22
CA ILE A 72 -2.13 9.00 2.81
C ILE A 72 -1.05 9.65 3.67
N PRO A 73 -1.17 9.73 5.01
CA PRO A 73 -0.14 10.36 5.83
C PRO A 73 1.21 9.63 5.79
N VAL A 74 1.22 8.30 5.67
CA VAL A 74 2.47 7.51 5.57
C VAL A 74 3.23 7.82 4.28
N VAL A 75 2.53 7.89 3.15
CA VAL A 75 3.16 8.24 1.87
C VAL A 75 3.63 9.69 1.85
N VAL A 76 2.88 10.60 2.46
CA VAL A 76 3.31 12.01 2.61
C VAL A 76 4.58 12.09 3.45
N ALA A 77 4.66 11.34 4.56
CA ALA A 77 5.87 11.28 5.38
C ALA A 77 7.08 10.72 4.60
N MET A 78 6.89 9.68 3.80
CA MET A 78 7.93 9.12 2.93
C MET A 78 8.40 10.13 1.87
N ALA A 79 7.47 10.87 1.25
CA ALA A 79 7.79 11.90 0.28
C ALA A 79 8.57 13.06 0.90
N ALA A 80 8.22 13.46 2.14
CA ALA A 80 8.90 14.54 2.85
C ALA A 80 10.38 14.24 3.18
N GLN A 81 10.77 12.96 3.24
CA GLN A 81 12.18 12.56 3.46
C GLN A 81 13.05 12.71 2.20
N GLN A 82 12.46 12.97 1.03
CA GLN A 82 13.22 13.08 -0.21
C GLN A 82 13.93 14.45 -0.33
N ASN A 83 15.24 14.44 -0.60
CA ASN A 83 16.03 15.67 -0.74
C ASN A 83 15.96 16.24 -2.16
N VAL A 84 15.01 17.15 -2.38
CA VAL A 84 14.77 17.80 -3.67
C VAL A 84 15.94 18.69 -4.10
N VAL A 85 16.63 19.32 -3.16
CA VAL A 85 17.76 20.22 -3.46
C VAL A 85 18.93 19.44 -4.06
N THR A 86 19.24 18.27 -3.51
CA THR A 86 20.27 17.39 -4.07
C THR A 86 19.87 16.87 -5.45
N ALA A 87 18.58 16.54 -5.65
CA ALA A 87 18.08 16.11 -6.95
C ALA A 87 18.24 17.20 -8.03
N LEU A 88 17.92 18.46 -7.72
CA LEU A 88 18.07 19.59 -8.65
C LEU A 88 19.53 19.93 -8.94
N LYS A 89 20.41 19.78 -7.95
CA LYS A 89 21.86 19.96 -8.13
C LYS A 89 22.50 18.92 -9.06
N GLY A 90 21.81 17.81 -9.35
CA GLY A 90 22.20 16.85 -10.38
C GLY A 90 22.18 17.40 -11.82
N GLY A 91 21.70 18.63 -12.01
CA GLY A 91 21.73 19.35 -13.29
C GLY A 91 20.53 19.03 -14.19
N PRO A 92 20.47 19.65 -15.39
CA PRO A 92 19.32 19.55 -16.29
C PRO A 92 19.03 18.12 -16.77
N VAL A 93 20.09 17.30 -16.90
CA VAL A 93 19.97 15.90 -17.35
C VAL A 93 19.19 15.06 -16.33
N ALA A 94 19.36 15.29 -15.03
CA ALA A 94 18.62 14.58 -13.98
C ALA A 94 17.11 14.85 -14.07
N VAL A 95 16.73 16.11 -14.32
CA VAL A 95 15.33 16.52 -14.47
C VAL A 95 14.71 15.90 -15.72
N LEU A 96 15.43 15.95 -16.86
CA LEU A 96 14.96 15.34 -18.10
C LEU A 96 14.81 13.82 -17.99
N ALA A 97 15.73 13.13 -17.30
CA ALA A 97 15.62 11.69 -17.04
C ALA A 97 14.42 11.35 -16.15
N ALA A 98 14.19 12.13 -15.07
CA ALA A 98 13.05 11.94 -14.20
C ALA A 98 11.72 12.13 -14.95
N VAL A 99 11.55 13.24 -15.66
CA VAL A 99 10.33 13.50 -16.44
C VAL A 99 10.17 12.48 -17.57
N GLY A 100 11.24 12.16 -18.29
CA GLY A 100 11.23 11.19 -19.37
C GLY A 100 10.81 9.80 -18.91
N SER A 101 11.33 9.32 -17.78
CA SER A 101 10.94 8.02 -17.20
C SER A 101 9.47 8.00 -16.76
N VAL A 102 8.97 9.07 -16.12
CA VAL A 102 7.55 9.18 -15.73
C VAL A 102 6.64 9.13 -16.95
N VAL A 103 6.97 9.90 -18.00
CA VAL A 103 6.19 9.93 -19.25
C VAL A 103 6.21 8.56 -19.92
N LEU A 104 7.38 7.91 -20.01
CA LEU A 104 7.50 6.58 -20.62
C LEU A 104 6.65 5.53 -19.88
N CYS A 105 6.73 5.50 -18.55
CA CYS A 105 5.92 4.59 -17.74
C CYS A 105 4.42 4.89 -17.91
N ALA A 106 4.02 6.15 -17.88
CA ALA A 106 2.62 6.56 -18.06
C ALA A 106 2.09 6.18 -19.45
N CYS A 107 2.86 6.41 -20.51
CA CYS A 107 2.52 6.00 -21.87
C CYS A 107 2.39 4.48 -21.98
N THR A 108 3.32 3.73 -21.38
CA THR A 108 3.28 2.26 -21.39
C THR A 108 2.02 1.74 -20.69
N ILE A 109 1.70 2.26 -19.50
CA ILE A 109 0.47 1.92 -18.77
C ILE A 109 -0.77 2.29 -19.59
N ALA A 110 -0.80 3.47 -20.21
CA ALA A 110 -1.92 3.91 -21.05
C ALA A 110 -2.12 2.99 -22.26
N VAL A 111 -1.05 2.52 -22.91
CA VAL A 111 -1.12 1.57 -24.03
C VAL A 111 -1.66 0.21 -23.56
N ILE A 112 -1.14 -0.31 -22.44
CA ILE A 112 -1.59 -1.59 -21.87
C ILE A 112 -3.07 -1.50 -21.47
N SER A 113 -3.47 -0.44 -20.78
CA SER A 113 -4.84 -0.21 -20.31
C SER A 113 -5.84 0.00 -21.46
N ARG A 114 -5.41 0.62 -22.57
CA ARG A 114 -6.28 0.77 -23.75
C ARG A 114 -6.43 -0.52 -24.54
N THR A 115 -5.40 -1.37 -24.56
CA THR A 115 -5.43 -2.65 -25.27
C THR A 115 -6.16 -3.72 -24.46
N ASN A 116 -6.02 -3.73 -23.13
CA ASN A 116 -6.73 -4.62 -22.22
C ASN A 116 -7.81 -3.85 -21.46
N ARG A 117 -9.05 -3.86 -21.96
CA ARG A 117 -10.22 -3.40 -21.19
C ARG A 117 -10.51 -4.43 -20.09
N GLY A 118 -9.89 -4.25 -18.94
CA GLY A 118 -10.32 -4.96 -17.72
C GLY A 118 -11.73 -4.52 -17.32
N GLU A 119 -12.50 -5.43 -16.72
CA GLU A 119 -13.75 -5.10 -16.04
C GLU A 119 -13.50 -3.98 -15.00
N PRO A 120 -14.34 -2.92 -14.95
CA PRO A 120 -14.21 -1.88 -13.94
C PRO A 120 -14.27 -2.51 -12.54
N LEU A 121 -13.32 -2.17 -11.68
CA LEU A 121 -13.35 -2.60 -10.29
C LEU A 121 -14.67 -2.12 -9.63
N PRO A 122 -15.32 -2.96 -8.81
CA PRO A 122 -16.49 -2.55 -8.03
C PRO A 122 -16.17 -1.29 -7.23
N ARG A 123 -17.13 -0.35 -7.13
CA ARG A 123 -16.93 0.88 -6.35
C ARG A 123 -16.57 0.51 -4.92
N GLU A 124 -15.40 0.95 -4.47
CA GLU A 124 -15.05 0.97 -3.05
C GLU A 124 -16.03 1.91 -2.34
N GLU A 125 -16.83 1.36 -1.42
CA GLU A 125 -17.67 2.17 -0.55
C GLU A 125 -16.76 3.00 0.36
N PRO A 126 -16.99 4.33 0.50
CA PRO A 126 -16.17 5.16 1.35
C PRO A 126 -16.25 4.67 2.80
N LEU A 127 -15.12 4.21 3.30
CA LEU A 127 -14.78 3.84 4.67
C LEU A 127 -14.97 4.98 5.71
N LEU A 128 -15.51 6.12 5.26
CA LEU A 128 -16.04 7.23 6.04
C LEU A 128 -17.52 7.41 5.68
N SER A 129 -18.37 6.44 5.97
CA SER A 129 -19.72 6.80 6.40
C SER A 129 -19.58 7.33 7.82
N PRO A 130 -19.74 8.64 8.10
CA PRO A 130 -20.02 9.04 9.45
C PRO A 130 -21.37 8.37 9.76
N VAL A 131 -21.33 7.29 10.54
CA VAL A 131 -22.51 6.88 11.31
C VAL A 131 -22.68 8.01 12.31
N ILE A 132 -23.27 9.11 11.85
CA ILE A 132 -23.92 10.07 12.72
C ILE A 132 -25.08 9.25 13.28
N PRO A 133 -25.06 8.87 14.58
CA PRO A 133 -26.27 8.32 15.15
C PRO A 133 -27.35 9.37 14.90
N GLU A 134 -28.39 9.00 14.18
CA GLU A 134 -29.61 9.79 14.08
C GLU A 134 -30.09 10.00 15.51
N ILE A 135 -29.74 11.15 16.09
CA ILE A 135 -30.30 11.58 17.37
C ILE A 135 -31.74 11.92 17.04
N THR A 136 -32.59 10.90 17.05
CA THR A 136 -34.04 11.09 17.10
C THR A 136 -34.28 11.90 18.37
N PRO A 137 -34.76 13.15 18.29
CA PRO A 137 -35.15 13.85 19.50
C PRO A 137 -36.32 13.06 20.07
N ALA A 138 -36.07 12.37 21.19
CA ALA A 138 -37.13 11.76 21.97
C ALA A 138 -38.14 12.86 22.30
N GLY A 139 -39.35 12.72 21.78
CA GLY A 139 -40.45 13.63 22.11
C GLY A 139 -40.65 13.71 23.62
N GLY A 140 -40.97 14.91 24.12
CA GLY A 140 -41.12 15.10 25.55
C GLY A 140 -41.59 16.49 25.96
N ARG A 141 -42.88 16.74 25.71
CA ARG A 141 -43.78 17.80 26.23
C ARG A 141 -43.84 19.10 25.45
#